data_AF-A0A5E4PFM5-F1
#
_entry.id   AF-A0A5E4PFM5-F1
#
_cell.length_a   1.000
_cell.length_b   1.000
_cell.length_c   1.000
_cell.angle_alpha   90.00
_cell.angle_beta   90.00
_cell.angle_gamma   90.00
#
_symmetry.space_group_name_H-M   'P 1'
#
loop_
_entity.id
_entity.type
_entity.pdbx_description
1 polymer ?
#
loop_
_entity_poly.entity_id
_entity_poly.type
_entity_poly.pdbx_seq_one_letter_code
_entity_poly.pdbx_strand_id
1 'polypeptide(L)' 'MIRLRDFLIFLAGAAFFHTISHAMLPYFVALPWPLGFMTLTQYGNYWIIAGSALMTVLLLWWASRLPR' A
#
# COMPACT_ATOMS: atom_id res chain seq x y z
N MET A 1 4.40 -18.20 18.17
CA MET A 1 3.30 -17.21 18.22
C MET A 1 3.79 -15.96 17.51
N ILE A 2 3.03 -15.44 16.54
CA ILE A 2 3.39 -14.20 15.83
C ILE A 2 3.19 -13.03 16.79
N ARG A 3 4.21 -12.19 17.00
CA ARG A 3 4.07 -11.00 17.85
C ARG A 3 3.34 -9.92 17.06
N LEU A 4 2.65 -9.02 17.76
CA LEU A 4 2.00 -7.86 17.13
C LEU A 4 2.99 -7.06 16.28
N ARG A 5 4.23 -6.88 16.75
CA ARG A 5 5.31 -6.23 16.00
C ARG A 5 5.56 -6.90 14.65
N ASP A 6 5.68 -8.22 14.61
CA ASP A 6 5.95 -8.97 13.39
C ASP A 6 4.77 -8.85 12.40
N PHE A 7 3.55 -8.89 12.93
CA PHE A 7 2.34 -8.69 12.15
C PHE A 7 2.27 -7.28 11.53
N LEU A 8 2.61 -6.23 12.30
CA LEU A 8 2.67 -4.86 11.79
C LEU A 8 3.75 -4.69 10.71
N ILE A 9 4.91 -5.31 10.88
CA ILE A 9 5.98 -5.30 9.86
C ILE A 9 5.52 -5.99 8.58
N PHE A 10 4.83 -7.13 8.71
CA PHE A 10 4.24 -7.82 7.56
C PHE A 10 3.22 -6.94 6.83
N LEU A 11 2.30 -6.28 7.55
CA LEU A 11 1.34 -5.36 6.96
C LEU A 11 2.00 -4.14 6.30
N ALA A 12 3.07 -3.60 6.91
CA ALA A 12 3.84 -2.52 6.32
C ALA A 12 4.47 -2.96 4.99
N GLY A 13 5.02 -4.18 4.94
CA GLY A 13 5.53 -4.78 3.70
C GLY A 13 4.44 -4.92 2.64
N ALA A 14 3.25 -5.41 3.01
CA ALA A 14 2.12 -5.52 2.10
C ALA A 14 1.68 -4.15 1.53
N ALA A 15 1.56 -3.12 2.38
CA ALA A 15 1.23 -1.76 1.95
C ALA A 15 2.33 -1.15 1.04
N PHE A 16 3.60 -1.43 1.33
CA PHE A 16 4.72 -0.98 0.51
C PHE A 16 4.67 -1.61 -0.89
N PHE A 17 4.50 -2.93 -0.98
CA PHE A 17 4.39 -3.59 -2.28
C PHE A 17 3.13 -3.17 -3.03
N HIS A 18 2.02 -2.91 -2.35
CA HIS A 18 0.82 -2.33 -2.98
C HIS A 18 1.10 -0.95 -3.58
N THR A 19 1.88 -0.11 -2.88
CA THR A 19 2.34 1.19 -3.40
C THR A 19 3.16 1.01 -4.68
N ILE A 20 4.13 0.09 -4.68
CA ILE A 20 4.94 -0.22 -5.86
C ILE A 20 4.07 -0.71 -7.02
N SER A 21 3.14 -1.63 -6.76
CA SER A 21 2.23 -2.13 -7.78
C SER A 21 1.46 -1.00 -8.47
N HIS A 22 0.93 -0.03 -7.72
CA HIS A 22 0.23 1.13 -8.29
C HIS A 22 1.15 2.15 -8.98
N ALA A 23 2.40 2.30 -8.51
CA ALA A 23 3.40 3.12 -9.18
C ALA A 23 3.84 2.50 -10.52
N MET A 24 3.90 1.17 -10.59
CA MET A 24 4.25 0.43 -11.79
C MET A 24 3.06 0.20 -12.73
N LEU A 25 1.83 0.27 -12.22
CA LEU A 25 0.62 -0.05 -12.96
C LEU A 25 0.48 0.66 -14.32
N PRO A 26 0.74 1.99 -14.44
CA PRO A 26 0.58 2.71 -15.70
C PRO A 26 1.54 2.28 -16.82
N TYR A 27 2.62 1.55 -16.49
CA TYR A 27 3.54 1.00 -17.48
C TYR A 27 3.02 -0.31 -18.11
N PHE A 28 2.05 -0.97 -17.46
CA PHE A 28 1.48 -2.23 -17.91
C PHE A 28 0.03 -2.09 -18.40
N VAL A 29 -0.70 -1.09 -17.91
CA VAL A 29 -2.12 -0.92 -18.21
C VAL A 29 -2.46 0.56 -18.41
N ALA A 30 -3.29 0.86 -19.40
CA ALA A 30 -3.79 2.21 -19.62
C ALA A 30 -4.88 2.58 -18.59
N LEU A 31 -4.75 3.74 -17.97
CA LEU A 31 -5.79 4.33 -17.11
C LEU A 31 -6.60 5.35 -17.93
N PRO A 32 -7.93 5.44 -17.73
CA PRO A 32 -8.73 4.78 -16.70
C PRO A 32 -9.01 3.28 -16.97
N TRP A 33 -8.85 2.44 -15.94
CA TRP A 33 -9.08 0.99 -16.05
C TRP A 33 -10.40 0.57 -15.38
N PRO A 34 -11.39 0.05 -16.13
CA PRO A 34 -12.63 -0.48 -15.55
C PRO A 34 -12.38 -1.82 -14.84
N LEU A 35 -12.49 -1.84 -13.51
CA LEU A 35 -12.33 -3.02 -12.65
C LEU A 35 -13.65 -3.73 -12.34
N GLY A 36 -14.72 -3.43 -13.10
CA GLY A 36 -16.06 -3.98 -12.94
C GLY A 36 -16.93 -3.23 -11.93
N PHE A 37 -16.46 -3.09 -10.67
CA PHE A 37 -17.20 -2.38 -9.61
C PHE A 37 -16.80 -0.90 -9.48
N MET A 38 -15.67 -0.51 -10.06
CA MET A 38 -15.21 0.87 -10.12
C MET A 38 -14.31 1.08 -11.33
N THR A 39 -14.14 2.34 -11.71
CA THR A 39 -13.14 2.73 -12.69
C THR A 39 -11.93 3.31 -11.95
N LEU A 40 -10.79 2.65 -12.06
CA LEU A 40 -9.53 3.18 -11.54
C LEU A 40 -9.04 4.29 -12.46
N THR A 41 -9.24 5.54 -12.06
CA THR A 41 -8.73 6.70 -12.78
C THR A 41 -7.27 6.98 -12.40
N GLN A 42 -6.57 7.79 -13.19
CA GLN A 42 -5.20 8.22 -12.86
C GLN A 42 -5.15 8.97 -11.52
N TYR A 43 -6.13 9.85 -11.27
CA TYR A 43 -6.26 10.55 -10.00
C TYR A 43 -6.50 9.58 -8.83
N GLY A 44 -7.39 8.60 -9.00
CA GLY A 44 -7.61 7.54 -8.00
C GLY A 44 -6.36 6.72 -7.73
N ASN A 45 -5.59 6.38 -8.77
CA ASN A 45 -4.33 5.67 -8.65
C ASN A 45 -3.31 6.45 -7.81
N TYR A 46 -3.20 7.77 -8.00
CA TYR A 46 -2.31 8.61 -7.17
C TYR A 46 -2.71 8.63 -5.70
N TRP A 47 -4.01 8.66 -5.39
CA TRP A 47 -4.49 8.56 -4.00
C TRP A 47 -4.18 7.21 -3.36
N ILE A 48 -4.29 6.11 -4.13
CA ILE A 48 -3.90 4.79 -3.63
C ILE A 48 -2.41 4.76 -3.31
N ILE A 49 -1.56 5.28 -4.20
CA ILE A 49 -0.11 5.39 -3.95
C ILE A 49 0.16 6.18 -2.67
N ALA A 50 -0.41 7.38 -2.55
CA ALA A 50 -0.19 8.25 -1.38
C ALA A 50 -0.69 7.61 -0.08
N GLY A 51 -1.88 7.00 -0.12
CA GLY A 51 -2.48 6.33 1.03
C GLY A 51 -1.68 5.10 1.48
N SER A 52 -1.26 4.24 0.54
CA SER A 52 -0.45 3.05 0.84
C SER A 52 0.96 3.42 1.34
N ALA A 53 1.57 4.47 0.80
CA ALA A 53 2.85 4.99 1.29
C ALA A 53 2.72 5.51 2.73
N LEU A 54 1.69 6.32 3.01
CA LEU A 54 1.41 6.82 4.36
C LEU A 54 1.15 5.66 5.33
N MET A 55 0.35 4.67 4.94
CA MET A 55 0.06 3.48 5.74
C MET A 55 1.34 2.71 6.09
N THR A 56 2.24 2.54 5.11
CA THR A 56 3.54 1.90 5.31
C THR A 56 4.34 2.61 6.42
N VAL A 57 4.44 3.95 6.34
CA VAL A 57 5.17 4.75 7.33
C VAL A 57 4.54 4.64 8.72
N LEU A 58 3.21 4.74 8.82
CA LEU A 58 2.49 4.66 10.09
C LEU A 58 2.64 3.29 10.75
N LEU A 59 2.57 2.21 9.96
CA LEU A 59 2.75 0.84 10.46
C LEU A 59 4.18 0.58 10.95
N LEU A 60 5.20 1.02 10.20
CA LEU A 60 6.59 0.92 10.63
C LEU A 60 6.87 1.77 11.88
N TRP A 61 6.32 2.98 11.92
CA TRP A 61 6.41 3.84 13.10
C TRP A 61 5.79 3.15 14.31
N TRP A 62 4.59 2.58 14.18
CA TRP A 62 3.96 1.85 15.28
C TRP A 62 4.77 0.62 15.70
N ALA A 63 5.24 -0.19 14.75
CA ALA A 63 6.08 -1.35 15.04
C ALA A 63 7.37 -0.96 15.78
N SER A 64 7.95 0.21 15.49
CA SER A 64 9.15 0.72 16.17
C SER A 64 8.93 1.09 17.64
N ARG A 65 7.68 1.30 18.05
CA ARG A 65 7.28 1.60 19.44
C ARG A 65 7.00 0.35 20.27
N LEU A 66 6.98 -0.84 19.66
CA LEU A 66 6.68 -2.09 20.36
C LEU A 66 7.96 -2.77 20.89
N PRO A 67 7.85 -3.54 21.99
CA PRO A 67 8.96 -4.35 22.50
C PRO A 67 9.48 -5.32 21.45
N ARG A 68 10.79 -5.60 21.52
CA ARG A 68 11.45 -6.49 20.56
C ARG A 68 10.98 -7.92 20.68
#